data_AF-S0FVA5-F1
#
_entry.id   AF-S0FVA5-F1
#
_cell.length_a   1.000
_cell.length_b   1.000
_cell.length_c   1.000
_cell.angle_alpha   90.00
_cell.angle_beta   90.00
_cell.angle_gamma   90.00
#
_symmetry.space_group_name_H-M   'P 1'
#
loop_
_entity.id
_entity.type
_entity.pdbx_description
1 polymer ?
#
loop_
_entity_poly.entity_id
_entity_poly.type
_entity_poly.pdbx_seq_one_letter_code
_entity_poly.pdbx_strand_id
1 'polypeptide(L)'
;MISRSTVSILNLKPVTRSMCYDFYKKINLELHSPEAIRESVSWWQDNKDKLNELWWVLNYYSESLDPERELRAHVEHHLDTLALEKTAAQEPPYAPDSTTELELS
;
A
#
# COMPACT_ATOMS: atom_id res chain seq x y z
N MET A 1 -3.74 -8.84 6.22
CA MET A 1 -4.92 -8.01 5.84
C MET A 1 -4.50 -6.59 6.06
N ILE A 2 -4.79 -5.64 5.16
CA ILE A 2 -4.31 -4.25 5.32
C ILE A 2 -4.76 -3.68 6.66
N SER A 3 -3.84 -3.04 7.39
CA SER A 3 -4.12 -2.45 8.69
C SER A 3 -5.12 -1.29 8.58
N ARG A 4 -5.95 -1.10 9.62
CA ARG A 4 -6.93 0.01 9.64
C ARG A 4 -6.26 1.39 9.57
N SER A 5 -5.08 1.52 10.16
CA SER A 5 -4.25 2.72 10.10
C SER A 5 -3.83 3.01 8.66
N THR A 6 -3.30 2.03 7.93
CA THR A 6 -2.89 2.18 6.53
C THR A 6 -4.06 2.58 5.64
N VAL A 7 -5.22 1.94 5.80
CA VAL A 7 -6.44 2.31 5.07
C VAL A 7 -6.80 3.78 5.32
N SER A 8 -6.74 4.24 6.57
CA SER A 8 -7.06 5.62 6.94
C SER A 8 -6.02 6.62 6.40
N ILE A 9 -4.73 6.36 6.61
CA ILE A 9 -3.61 7.25 6.24
C ILE A 9 -3.55 7.43 4.73
N LEU A 10 -3.67 6.33 3.98
CA LEU A 10 -3.64 6.35 2.51
C LEU A 10 -5.01 6.65 1.89
N ASN A 11 -6.06 6.76 2.71
CA ASN A 11 -7.45 6.95 2.26
C ASN A 11 -7.82 5.91 1.18
N LEU A 12 -7.55 4.63 1.48
CA LEU A 12 -7.79 3.53 0.55
C LEU A 12 -9.29 3.28 0.42
N LYS A 13 -9.76 3.23 -0.83
CA LYS A 13 -11.18 3.00 -1.10
C LYS A 13 -11.47 1.50 -1.12
N PRO A 14 -12.62 1.07 -0.57
CA PRO A 14 -13.08 -0.30 -0.78
C PRO A 14 -13.36 -0.50 -2.27
N VAL A 15 -12.95 -1.66 -2.79
CA VAL A 15 -13.20 -2.04 -4.18
C VAL A 15 -14.03 -3.30 -4.19
N THR A 16 -15.05 -3.34 -5.05
CA THR A 16 -15.92 -4.51 -5.21
C THR A 16 -15.36 -5.46 -6.26
N ARG A 17 -15.79 -6.73 -6.21
CA ARG A 17 -15.35 -7.75 -7.18
C ARG A 17 -15.62 -7.34 -8.63
N SER A 18 -16.74 -6.68 -8.92
CA SER A 18 -17.07 -6.22 -10.28
C SER A 18 -16.13 -5.13 -10.77
N MET A 19 -15.72 -4.21 -9.89
CA MET A 19 -14.77 -3.15 -10.22
C MET A 19 -13.37 -3.71 -10.54
N CYS A 20 -12.95 -4.77 -9.84
CA CYS A 20 -11.66 -5.43 -10.05
C CYS A 20 -11.60 -6.33 -11.29
N TYR A 21 -12.72 -6.65 -11.94
CA TYR A 21 -12.76 -7.70 -12.96
C TYR A 21 -11.93 -7.37 -14.20
N ASP A 22 -11.98 -6.12 -14.65
CA ASP A 22 -11.20 -5.67 -15.82
C ASP A 22 -9.71 -5.66 -15.51
N PHE A 23 -9.33 -5.27 -14.28
CA PHE A 23 -7.94 -5.31 -13.86
C PHE A 23 -7.44 -6.74 -13.68
N TYR A 24 -8.25 -7.63 -13.11
CA TYR A 24 -7.98 -9.07 -13.06
C TYR A 24 -7.70 -9.64 -14.45
N LYS A 25 -8.51 -9.31 -15.46
CA LYS A 25 -8.27 -9.76 -16.84
C LYS A 25 -6.93 -9.27 -17.38
N LYS A 26 -6.59 -8.01 -17.16
CA LYS A 26 -5.29 -7.46 -17.59
C LYS A 26 -4.12 -8.17 -16.92
N ILE A 27 -4.16 -8.30 -15.59
CA ILE A 27 -3.13 -9.03 -14.83
C ILE A 27 -2.98 -10.46 -15.37
N ASN A 28 -4.08 -11.17 -15.58
CA ASN A 28 -4.03 -12.56 -16.05
C ASN A 28 -3.59 -12.72 -17.52
N LEU A 29 -3.70 -11.66 -18.34
CA LEU A 29 -3.26 -11.63 -19.74
C LEU A 29 -1.82 -11.14 -19.91
N GLU A 30 -1.37 -10.24 -19.03
CA GLU A 30 -0.08 -9.55 -19.16
C GLU A 30 0.97 -10.13 -18.21
N LEU A 31 0.57 -10.59 -17.02
CA LEU A 31 1.45 -11.06 -15.95
C LEU A 31 1.24 -12.56 -15.73
N HIS A 32 1.98 -13.37 -16.48
CA HIS A 32 1.84 -14.82 -16.52
C HIS A 32 2.51 -15.56 -15.35
N SER A 33 3.12 -14.84 -14.40
CA SER A 33 3.76 -15.45 -13.23
C SER A 33 3.67 -14.57 -11.97
N PRO A 34 3.75 -15.17 -10.77
CA PRO A 34 3.87 -14.43 -9.51
C PRO A 34 5.02 -13.42 -9.49
N GLU A 35 6.14 -13.75 -10.12
CA GLU A 35 7.32 -12.89 -10.23
C GLU A 35 7.02 -11.64 -11.05
N ALA A 36 6.29 -11.76 -12.15
CA ALA A 36 5.86 -10.61 -12.97
C ALA A 36 4.92 -9.68 -12.18
N ILE A 37 4.08 -10.24 -11.31
CA ILE A 37 3.26 -9.46 -10.38
C ILE A 37 4.13 -8.73 -9.35
N ARG A 38 5.12 -9.40 -8.75
CA ARG A 38 6.09 -8.75 -7.82
C ARG A 38 6.85 -7.63 -8.51
N GLU A 39 7.31 -7.84 -9.75
CA GLU A 39 7.99 -6.83 -10.52
C GLU A 39 7.07 -5.61 -10.77
N SER A 40 5.82 -5.86 -11.16
CA SER A 40 4.81 -4.82 -11.34
C SER A 40 4.54 -4.01 -10.07
N VAL A 41 4.57 -4.64 -8.89
CA VAL A 41 4.47 -3.95 -7.60
C VAL A 41 5.61 -2.96 -7.42
N SER A 42 6.86 -3.33 -7.75
CA SER A 42 8.00 -2.42 -7.71
C SER A 42 7.82 -1.22 -8.62
N TRP A 43 7.27 -1.41 -9.83
CA TRP A 43 6.97 -0.32 -10.76
C TRP A 43 5.83 0.59 -10.29
N TRP A 44 4.95 0.10 -9.41
CA TRP A 44 3.80 0.84 -8.88
C TRP A 44 3.96 1.23 -7.42
N GLN A 45 5.19 1.17 -6.89
CA GLN A 45 5.46 1.35 -5.46
C GLN A 45 4.92 2.68 -4.90
N ASP A 46 4.85 3.75 -5.70
CA ASP A 46 4.34 5.06 -5.28
C ASP A 46 2.83 5.25 -5.55
N ASN A 47 2.18 4.29 -6.22
CA ASN A 47 0.78 4.37 -6.63
C ASN A 47 -0.13 3.55 -5.70
N LYS A 48 -0.50 4.18 -4.58
CA LYS A 48 -1.39 3.57 -3.58
C LYS A 48 -2.71 3.02 -4.16
N ASP A 49 -3.28 3.66 -5.19
CA ASP A 49 -4.59 3.28 -5.73
C ASP A 49 -4.47 2.00 -6.58
N LYS A 50 -3.42 1.90 -7.41
CA LYS A 50 -3.09 0.66 -8.13
C LYS A 50 -2.76 -0.49 -7.19
N LEU A 51 -1.96 -0.25 -6.15
CA LEU A 51 -1.60 -1.28 -5.18
C LEU A 51 -2.84 -1.76 -4.41
N ASN A 52 -3.74 -0.86 -4.01
CA ASN A 52 -5.00 -1.22 -3.38
C ASN A 52 -5.91 -2.04 -4.32
N GLU A 53 -6.01 -1.66 -5.59
CA GLU A 53 -6.79 -2.42 -6.58
C GLU A 53 -6.20 -3.83 -6.80
N LEU A 54 -4.87 -3.94 -6.90
CA LEU A 54 -4.17 -5.23 -6.99
C LEU A 54 -4.43 -6.08 -5.76
N TRP A 55 -4.36 -5.50 -4.55
CA TRP A 55 -4.66 -6.21 -3.32
C TRP A 55 -6.07 -6.82 -3.34
N TRP A 56 -7.07 -6.06 -3.80
CA TRP A 56 -8.45 -6.56 -3.94
C TRP A 56 -8.58 -7.64 -5.00
N VAL A 57 -7.89 -7.53 -6.14
CA VAL A 57 -7.83 -8.59 -7.17
C VAL A 57 -7.26 -9.87 -6.56
N LEU A 58 -6.11 -9.80 -5.89
CA LEU A 58 -5.48 -10.95 -5.25
C LEU A 58 -6.35 -11.54 -4.14
N ASN A 59 -7.16 -10.71 -3.46
CA ASN A 59 -8.08 -11.17 -2.43
C ASN A 59 -9.33 -11.87 -3.01
N TYR A 60 -9.91 -11.39 -4.11
CA TYR A 60 -11.10 -11.98 -4.72
C TYR A 60 -10.81 -13.16 -5.64
N TYR A 61 -9.62 -13.19 -6.25
CA TYR A 61 -9.18 -14.21 -7.20
C TYR A 61 -7.94 -14.97 -6.68
N SER A 62 -7.81 -15.08 -5.35
CA SER A 62 -6.67 -15.75 -4.69
C SER A 62 -6.47 -17.16 -5.21
N GLU A 63 -7.54 -17.91 -5.46
CA GLU A 63 -7.47 -19.29 -5.95
C GLU A 63 -6.74 -19.41 -7.29
N SER A 64 -6.78 -18.37 -8.13
CA SER A 64 -6.14 -18.38 -9.45
C SER A 64 -4.79 -17.68 -9.48
N LEU A 65 -4.65 -16.56 -8.76
CA LEU A 65 -3.48 -15.69 -8.87
C LEU A 65 -2.52 -15.78 -7.68
N ASP A 66 -3.02 -16.14 -6.49
CA ASP A 66 -2.24 -16.08 -5.25
C ASP A 66 -2.75 -17.10 -4.22
N PRO A 67 -2.67 -18.41 -4.53
CA PRO A 67 -3.24 -19.46 -3.68
C PRO A 67 -2.57 -19.50 -2.31
N GLU A 68 -1.28 -19.19 -2.25
CA GLU A 68 -0.46 -19.15 -1.03
C GLU A 68 -0.56 -17.82 -0.28
N ARG A 69 -1.21 -16.81 -0.88
CA ARG A 69 -1.42 -15.47 -0.31
C ARG A 69 -0.13 -14.65 -0.11
N GLU A 70 0.97 -15.07 -0.74
CA GLU A 70 2.26 -14.40 -0.64
C GLU A 70 2.27 -13.06 -1.38
N LEU A 71 1.67 -13.00 -2.58
CA LEU A 71 1.63 -11.77 -3.37
C LEU A 71 0.80 -10.72 -2.65
N ARG A 72 -0.32 -11.14 -2.06
CA ARG A 72 -1.16 -10.27 -1.26
C ARG A 72 -0.40 -9.72 -0.07
N ALA A 73 0.35 -10.55 0.65
CA ALA A 73 1.19 -10.11 1.77
C ALA A 73 2.28 -9.12 1.33
N HIS A 74 2.87 -9.34 0.16
CA HIS A 74 3.85 -8.43 -0.42
C HIS A 74 3.25 -7.05 -0.74
N VAL A 75 2.06 -7.00 -1.35
CA VAL A 75 1.34 -5.75 -1.61
C VAL A 75 0.91 -5.06 -0.31
N GLU A 76 0.47 -5.82 0.71
CA GLU A 76 0.15 -5.28 2.04
C GLU A 76 1.35 -4.56 2.65
N HIS A 77 2.53 -5.19 2.60
CA HIS A 77 3.75 -4.60 3.14
C HIS A 77 4.11 -3.28 2.46
N HIS A 78 4.00 -3.20 1.13
CA HIS A 78 4.24 -1.96 0.39
C HIS A 78 3.26 -0.85 0.77
N LEU A 79 1.97 -1.17 0.91
CA LEU A 79 0.97 -0.19 1.37
C LEU A 79 1.24 0.30 2.79
N ASP A 80 1.67 -0.60 3.69
CA ASP A 80 2.03 -0.22 5.05
C ASP A 80 3.27 0.70 5.08
N THR A 81 4.31 0.40 4.27
CA THR A 81 5.49 1.26 4.12
C THR A 81 5.12 2.65 3.60
N LEU A 82 4.28 2.74 2.57
CA LEU A 82 3.78 4.03 2.07
C LEU A 82 3.04 4.83 3.14
N ALA A 83 2.27 4.17 3.99
CA ALA A 83 1.56 4.84 5.08
C ALA A 83 2.53 5.39 6.14
N LEU A 84 3.58 4.63 6.46
CA LEU A 84 4.64 5.08 7.37
C LEU A 84 5.39 6.29 6.80
N GLU A 85 5.81 6.24 5.54
CA GLU A 85 6.49 7.35 4.87
C GLU A 85 5.63 8.60 4.82
N LYS A 86 4.34 8.45 4.50
CA LYS A 86 3.40 9.57 4.50
C LYS A 86 3.23 10.19 5.89
N THR A 87 3.24 9.38 6.94
CA THR A 87 3.15 9.85 8.33
C THR A 87 4.43 10.59 8.73
N ALA A 88 5.59 10.03 8.44
CA ALA A 88 6.89 10.65 8.71
C ALA A 88 7.08 11.98 7.95
N ALA A 89 6.57 12.09 6.72
CA ALA A 89 6.60 13.33 5.95
C ALA A 89 5.65 14.42 6.49
N GLN A 90 4.67 14.05 7.33
CA GLN A 90 3.72 14.98 7.94
C GLN A 90 4.16 15.45 9.34
N GLU A 91 5.11 14.78 9.98
CA GLU A 91 5.69 15.26 11.23
C GLU A 91 6.58 16.48 10.93
N PRO A 92 6.28 17.68 11.48
CA PRO A 92 7.18 18.81 11.33
C PRO A 92 8.53 18.47 11.98
N PRO A 93 9.67 18.97 11.45
CA PRO A 93 10.95 18.81 12.12
C PRO A 93 10.80 19.35 13.53
N TYR A 94 11.06 18.49 14.52
CA TYR A 94 11.08 18.83 15.93
C TYR A 94 11.95 20.08 16.10
N ALA A 95 11.32 21.25 16.25
CA ALA A 95 12.03 22.45 16.67
C ALA A 95 12.34 22.22 18.15
N PRO A 96 13.62 22.08 18.55
CA PRO A 96 13.93 22.09 19.97
C PRO A 96 13.48 23.45 20.52
N ASP A 97 12.52 23.38 21.43
CA ASP A 97 11.95 24.51 22.15
C ASP A 97 13.10 25.36 22.72
N SER A 98 13.39 26.49 22.07
CA SER A 98 14.40 27.46 22.52
C SER A 98 13.72 28.53 23.34
N THR A 99 13.21 28.13 24.51
CA THR A 99 12.60 28.98 25.54
C THR A 99 12.63 28.14 26.82
N THR A 100 13.29 28.44 27.94
CA THR A 100 13.82 29.68 28.53
C THR A 100 14.69 29.24 29.72
N GLU A 101 15.83 29.87 29.96
CA GLU A 101 16.29 30.27 31.31
C GLU A 101 17.53 31.14 31.12
N LEU A 102 17.25 32.38 30.70
CA LEU A 102 18.13 33.51 30.84
C LEU A 102 17.43 34.43 31.84
N GLU A 103 17.50 34.07 33.13
CA GLU A 103 17.21 35.01 34.22
C GLU A 103 18.50 35.14 35.02
N LEU A 104 19.13 36.30 34.83
CA LEU A 104 20.17 36.85 35.68
C LEU A 104 19.65 36.98 37.11
N SER A 105 20.44 36.53 38.10
CA SER A 105 20.67 37.21 39.39
C SER A 105 21.85 36.58 40.11
#